data_AF-A0A800IHV2-F1
#
_entry.id   AF-A0A800IHV2-F1
#
_cell.length_a   1.000
_cell.length_b   1.000
_cell.length_c   1.000
_cell.angle_alpha   90.00
_cell.angle_beta   90.00
_cell.angle_gamma   90.00
#
_symmetry.space_group_name_H-M   'P 1'
#
loop_
_entity.id
_entity.type
_entity.pdbx_description
1 polymer ?
#
loop_
_entity_poly.entity_id
_entity_poly.type
_entity_poly.pdbx_seq_one_letter_code
_entity_poly.pdbx_strand_id
1 'polypeptide(L)'
;MEAINPIDMPNYMLSNQAQALRLCKVIGASNVGVQFDFFHCQKFEGNALAQFEQLLPYIFHVQIAGVPERHEPNTGVLDYGPVLDVIDASEYSGYVACEYQPKTTTLEGLDWMTSLPSQTREAR
;
A
#
# COMPACT_ATOMS: atom_id res chain seq x y z
N MET A 1 5.70 -10.59 2.83
CA MET A 1 6.69 -10.44 1.72
C MET A 1 6.26 -9.27 0.88
N GLU A 2 7.19 -8.46 0.42
CA GLU A 2 6.89 -7.23 -0.30
C GLU A 2 7.44 -7.29 -1.72
N ALA A 3 6.67 -6.78 -2.69
CA ALA A 3 7.17 -6.53 -4.03
C ALA A 3 7.61 -5.06 -4.13
N ILE A 4 8.90 -4.85 -4.40
CA ILE A 4 9.53 -3.52 -4.46
C ILE A 4 9.77 -3.16 -5.92
N ASN A 5 9.37 -1.94 -6.31
CA ASN A 5 9.51 -1.51 -7.69
C ASN A 5 10.99 -1.49 -8.15
N PRO A 6 11.31 -1.95 -9.37
CA PRO A 6 12.68 -2.02 -9.87
C PRO A 6 13.27 -0.67 -10.28
N ILE A 7 12.45 0.40 -10.31
CA ILE A 7 12.93 1.77 -10.56
C ILE A 7 13.73 2.25 -9.35
N ASP A 8 13.21 2.01 -8.14
CA ASP A 8 13.82 2.43 -6.88
C ASP A 8 14.76 1.36 -6.31
N MET A 9 14.51 0.07 -6.60
CA MET A 9 15.37 -1.04 -6.15
C MET A 9 15.71 -2.01 -7.30
N PRO A 10 16.65 -1.65 -8.19
CA PRO A 10 17.08 -2.51 -9.27
C PRO A 10 17.61 -3.86 -8.76
N ASN A 11 17.29 -4.94 -9.49
CA ASN A 11 17.69 -6.33 -9.19
C ASN A 11 17.11 -6.93 -7.90
N TYR A 12 16.09 -6.31 -7.30
CA TYR A 12 15.38 -6.91 -6.17
C TYR A 12 14.61 -8.18 -6.61
N MET A 13 14.54 -9.17 -5.71
CA MET A 13 14.02 -10.51 -6.04
C MET A 13 12.52 -10.50 -6.40
N LEU A 14 11.72 -9.69 -5.70
CA LEU A 14 10.27 -9.56 -5.89
C LEU A 14 9.95 -8.17 -6.42
N SER A 15 9.73 -8.05 -7.71
CA SER A 15 9.58 -6.75 -8.41
C SER A 15 8.15 -6.42 -8.84
N ASN A 16 7.21 -7.34 -8.65
CA ASN A 16 5.79 -7.13 -8.99
C ASN A 16 4.84 -7.99 -8.13
N GLN A 17 3.58 -7.57 -8.05
CA GLN A 17 2.55 -8.24 -7.25
C GLN A 17 2.32 -9.69 -7.67
N ALA A 18 2.41 -9.98 -8.97
CA ALA A 18 2.23 -11.33 -9.49
C ALA A 18 3.33 -12.30 -9.00
N GLN A 19 4.57 -11.83 -8.84
CA GLN A 19 5.65 -12.62 -8.21
C GLN A 19 5.38 -12.89 -6.73
N ALA A 20 4.95 -11.87 -5.98
CA ALA A 20 4.62 -12.02 -4.56
C ALA A 20 3.49 -13.05 -4.35
N LEU A 21 2.42 -12.95 -5.14
CA LEU A 21 1.31 -13.90 -5.10
C LEU A 21 1.75 -15.33 -5.44
N ARG A 22 2.57 -15.51 -6.49
CA ARG A 22 3.10 -16.83 -6.85
C ARG A 22 3.93 -17.42 -5.70
N LEU A 23 4.77 -16.62 -5.05
CA LEU A 23 5.60 -17.09 -3.94
C LEU A 23 4.75 -17.48 -2.73
N CYS A 24 3.73 -16.69 -2.36
CA CYS A 24 2.76 -17.07 -1.33
C CYS A 24 2.12 -18.43 -1.62
N LYS A 25 1.68 -18.66 -2.87
CA LYS A 25 1.07 -19.93 -3.29
C LYS A 25 2.04 -21.11 -3.23
N VAL A 26 3.30 -20.91 -3.60
CA VAL A 26 4.34 -21.96 -3.53
C VAL A 26 4.67 -22.31 -2.07
N ILE A 27 4.76 -21.31 -1.20
CA ILE A 27 5.02 -21.53 0.23
C ILE A 27 3.84 -22.25 0.90
N GLY A 28 2.60 -21.86 0.57
CA GLY A 28 1.40 -22.57 1.03
C GLY A 28 1.16 -22.54 2.54
N ALA A 29 1.83 -21.63 3.27
CA ALA A 29 1.70 -21.50 4.72
C ALA A 29 0.71 -20.39 5.08
N SER A 30 -0.20 -20.68 6.01
CA SER A 30 -1.28 -19.76 6.42
C SER A 30 -0.78 -18.51 7.15
N ASN A 31 0.47 -18.48 7.59
CA ASN A 31 1.11 -17.37 8.28
C ASN A 31 2.08 -16.57 7.37
N VAL A 32 2.05 -16.80 6.06
CA VAL A 32 2.88 -16.07 5.08
C VAL A 32 1.99 -15.33 4.10
N GLY A 33 2.04 -14.00 4.13
CA GLY A 33 1.25 -13.12 3.28
C GLY A 33 2.07 -12.04 2.55
N VAL A 34 1.35 -11.21 1.81
CA VAL A 34 1.85 -10.06 1.05
C VAL A 34 1.76 -8.79 1.90
N GLN A 35 2.83 -8.01 1.88
CA GLN A 35 2.85 -6.60 2.26
C GLN A 35 2.61 -5.81 0.97
N PHE A 36 1.43 -5.20 0.87
CA PHE A 36 0.99 -4.50 -0.32
C PHE A 36 1.29 -3.00 -0.16
N ASP A 37 2.39 -2.55 -0.74
CA ASP A 37 2.71 -1.12 -0.86
C ASP A 37 2.10 -0.56 -2.16
N PHE A 38 1.12 0.33 -2.00
CA PHE A 38 0.47 1.03 -3.12
C PHE A 38 1.47 1.84 -3.93
N PHE A 39 2.52 2.39 -3.31
CA PHE A 39 3.53 3.18 -3.99
C PHE A 39 4.33 2.31 -4.97
N HIS A 40 4.86 1.17 -4.51
CA HIS A 40 5.63 0.26 -5.37
C HIS A 40 4.77 -0.28 -6.51
N CYS A 41 3.53 -0.69 -6.23
CA CYS A 41 2.62 -1.19 -7.26
C CYS A 41 2.27 -0.10 -8.28
N GLN A 42 1.81 1.08 -7.84
CA GLN A 42 1.35 2.13 -8.74
C GLN A 42 2.49 2.73 -9.58
N LYS A 43 3.69 2.89 -9.01
CA LYS A 43 4.84 3.48 -9.70
C LYS A 43 5.36 2.62 -10.85
N PHE A 44 5.22 1.30 -10.78
CA PHE A 44 5.79 0.38 -11.77
C PHE A 44 4.75 -0.41 -12.55
N GLU A 45 3.74 -0.98 -11.89
CA GLU A 45 2.70 -1.79 -12.53
C GLU A 45 1.48 -0.95 -12.91
N GLY A 46 1.21 0.12 -12.15
CA GLY A 46 -0.04 0.86 -12.23
C GLY A 46 -1.22 0.03 -11.71
N ASN A 47 -2.43 0.59 -11.85
CA ASN A 47 -3.68 -0.08 -11.50
C ASN A 47 -3.68 -0.70 -10.08
N ALA A 48 -3.07 -0.01 -9.11
CA ALA A 48 -2.79 -0.57 -7.79
C ALA A 48 -4.06 -0.97 -7.03
N LEU A 49 -5.17 -0.25 -7.22
CA LEU A 49 -6.45 -0.56 -6.58
C LEU A 49 -7.01 -1.93 -7.04
N ALA A 50 -7.03 -2.20 -8.34
CA ALA A 50 -7.48 -3.50 -8.85
C ALA A 50 -6.56 -4.65 -8.42
N GLN A 51 -5.26 -4.39 -8.32
CA GLN A 51 -4.30 -5.38 -7.81
C GLN A 51 -4.49 -5.64 -6.31
N PHE A 52 -4.80 -4.60 -5.51
CA PHE A 52 -5.16 -4.75 -4.11
C PHE A 52 -6.38 -5.68 -3.97
N GLU A 53 -7.46 -5.42 -4.72
CA GLU A 53 -8.66 -6.25 -4.70
C GLU A 53 -8.37 -7.72 -5.09
N GLN A 54 -7.56 -7.93 -6.13
CA GLN A 54 -7.16 -9.27 -6.56
C GLN A 54 -6.32 -10.01 -5.52
N LEU A 55 -5.43 -9.30 -4.81
CA LEU A 55 -4.51 -9.88 -3.83
C LEU A 55 -5.11 -9.93 -2.42
N LEU A 56 -6.25 -9.29 -2.16
CA LEU A 56 -6.86 -9.12 -0.84
C LEU A 56 -6.79 -10.36 0.07
N PRO A 57 -7.10 -11.60 -0.38
CA PRO A 57 -7.02 -12.80 0.47
C PRO A 57 -5.61 -13.15 0.97
N TYR A 58 -4.59 -12.54 0.40
CA TYR A 58 -3.18 -12.76 0.71
C TYR A 58 -2.53 -11.56 1.39
N ILE A 59 -3.20 -10.42 1.52
CA ILE A 59 -2.63 -9.17 2.07
C ILE A 59 -2.68 -9.19 3.59
N PHE A 60 -1.50 -9.10 4.23
CA PHE A 60 -1.36 -9.04 5.68
C PHE A 60 -0.99 -7.63 6.17
N HIS A 61 -0.40 -6.81 5.31
CA HIS A 61 -0.03 -5.43 5.63
C HIS A 61 -0.20 -4.52 4.42
N VAL A 62 -0.57 -3.26 4.64
CA VAL A 62 -0.72 -2.25 3.59
C VAL A 62 0.15 -1.05 3.90
N GLN A 63 0.81 -0.49 2.88
CA GLN A 63 1.56 0.75 2.96
C GLN A 63 1.12 1.74 1.87
N ILE A 64 1.25 3.03 2.19
CA ILE A 64 0.87 4.13 1.30
C ILE A 64 1.93 5.24 1.28
N ALA A 65 2.11 5.85 0.10
CA ALA A 65 2.91 7.06 -0.11
C ALA A 65 2.51 7.73 -1.45
N GLY A 66 2.66 9.04 -1.56
CA GLY A 66 2.41 9.77 -2.80
C GLY A 66 3.30 9.30 -3.95
N VAL A 67 2.74 9.15 -5.16
CA VAL A 67 3.42 8.60 -6.34
C VAL A 67 3.64 9.73 -7.37
N PRO A 68 4.86 9.96 -7.91
CA PRO A 68 6.02 9.05 -7.91
C PRO A 68 7.12 9.35 -6.90
N GLU A 69 7.03 10.47 -6.16
CA GLU A 69 8.14 11.01 -5.36
C GLU A 69 8.22 10.46 -3.92
N ARG A 70 7.26 9.64 -3.49
CA ARG A 70 7.19 8.99 -2.17
C ARG A 70 7.06 9.98 -1.00
N HIS A 71 6.31 11.05 -1.22
CA HIS A 71 5.92 12.02 -0.19
C HIS A 71 4.56 11.69 0.43
N GLU A 72 3.94 12.66 1.11
CA GLU A 72 2.64 12.51 1.75
C GLU A 72 1.58 11.93 0.77
N PRO A 73 0.62 11.11 1.24
CA PRO A 73 -0.36 10.43 0.40
C PRO A 73 -1.45 11.37 -0.17
N ASN A 74 -1.35 12.68 0.04
CA ASN A 74 -2.12 13.70 -0.69
C ASN A 74 -1.34 14.31 -1.86
N THR A 75 -0.19 13.72 -2.22
CA THR A 75 0.65 14.20 -3.33
C THR A 75 0.69 13.20 -4.49
N GLY A 76 0.94 13.72 -5.69
CA GLY A 76 1.18 12.89 -6.86
C GLY A 76 -0.08 12.47 -7.61
N VAL A 77 -0.02 11.32 -8.29
CA VAL A 77 -1.03 10.89 -9.27
C VAL A 77 -2.09 9.94 -8.71
N LEU A 78 -1.86 9.35 -7.54
CA LEU A 78 -2.78 8.41 -6.91
C LEU A 78 -3.62 9.14 -5.87
N ASP A 79 -4.94 9.19 -6.08
CA ASP A 79 -5.89 9.72 -5.11
C ASP A 79 -6.16 8.67 -4.02
N TYR A 80 -5.68 8.94 -2.82
CA TYR A 80 -5.82 8.02 -1.70
C TYR A 80 -7.18 8.07 -1.02
N GLY A 81 -8.05 9.05 -1.30
CA GLY A 81 -9.42 9.06 -0.77
C GLY A 81 -10.20 7.81 -1.18
N PRO A 82 -10.41 7.58 -2.49
CA PRO A 82 -11.06 6.37 -3.00
C PRO A 82 -10.33 5.07 -2.64
N VAL A 83 -8.99 5.09 -2.55
CA VAL A 83 -8.21 3.92 -2.14
C VAL A 83 -8.55 3.51 -0.71
N LEU A 84 -8.60 4.48 0.21
CA LEU A 84 -8.94 4.22 1.61
C LEU A 84 -10.40 3.78 1.74
N ASP A 85 -11.34 4.37 0.98
CA ASP A 85 -12.74 3.93 0.95
C ASP A 85 -12.87 2.45 0.54
N VAL A 86 -12.10 2.00 -0.46
CA VAL A 86 -12.08 0.59 -0.90
C VAL A 86 -11.43 -0.31 0.14
N ILE A 87 -10.33 0.11 0.78
CA ILE A 87 -9.72 -0.64 1.88
C ILE A 87 -10.73 -0.80 3.02
N ASP A 88 -11.42 0.27 3.39
CA ASP A 88 -12.43 0.27 4.46
C ASP A 88 -13.65 -0.60 4.15
N ALA A 89 -14.08 -0.65 2.88
CA ALA A 89 -15.16 -1.51 2.41
C ALA A 89 -14.76 -2.99 2.23
N SER A 90 -13.46 -3.29 2.25
CA SER A 90 -12.92 -4.65 2.08
C SER A 90 -12.91 -5.45 3.38
N GLU A 91 -12.54 -6.74 3.28
CA GLU A 91 -12.31 -7.59 4.46
C GLU A 91 -10.96 -7.30 5.15
N TYR A 92 -10.15 -6.35 4.65
CA TYR A 92 -8.88 -6.01 5.26
C TYR A 92 -9.08 -5.34 6.64
N SER A 93 -8.55 -5.98 7.67
CA SER A 93 -8.65 -5.51 9.05
C SER A 93 -7.31 -5.14 9.69
N GLY A 94 -6.24 -5.04 8.89
CA GLY A 94 -4.90 -4.70 9.36
C GLY A 94 -4.65 -3.20 9.42
N TYR A 95 -3.37 -2.83 9.56
CA TYR A 95 -2.94 -1.43 9.59
C TYR A 95 -2.52 -0.94 8.20
N VAL A 96 -2.91 0.29 7.88
CA VAL A 96 -2.37 1.07 6.75
C VAL A 96 -1.20 1.90 7.27
N ALA A 97 0.02 1.51 6.92
CA ALA A 97 1.23 2.20 7.32
C ALA A 97 1.60 3.34 6.36
N CYS A 98 2.07 4.45 6.95
CA CYS A 98 2.49 5.64 6.23
C CYS A 98 3.99 5.61 5.97
N GLU A 99 4.43 4.85 4.96
CA GLU A 99 5.86 4.75 4.59
C GLU A 99 6.22 5.77 3.51
N TYR A 100 6.32 7.04 3.91
CA TYR A 100 6.72 8.12 3.02
C TYR A 100 7.82 8.99 3.63
N GLN A 101 8.54 9.71 2.78
CA GLN A 101 9.47 10.74 3.19
C GLN A 101 8.74 12.09 3.21
N PRO A 102 8.58 12.75 4.38
CA PRO A 102 7.93 14.05 4.44
C PRO A 102 8.62 15.06 3.52
N LYS A 103 7.84 15.87 2.81
CA LYS A 103 8.39 16.86 1.87
C LYS A 103 9.14 18.00 2.57
N THR A 104 8.70 18.36 3.77
CA THR A 104 9.36 19.34 4.64
C THR A 104 9.70 18.72 5.99
N THR A 105 8.85 18.91 6.99
CA THR A 105 8.93 18.29 8.31
C THR A 105 7.75 17.35 8.48
N THR A 106 7.89 16.33 9.32
CA THR A 106 6.80 15.38 9.58
C THR A 106 5.52 16.09 9.99
N LEU A 107 5.59 17.05 10.93
CA LEU A 107 4.41 17.71 11.50
C LEU A 107 3.68 18.60 10.48
N GLU A 108 4.41 19.37 9.67
CA GLU A 108 3.82 20.21 8.63
C GLU A 108 3.15 19.38 7.52
N GLY A 109 3.60 18.14 7.32
CA GLY A 109 3.05 17.24 6.33
C GLY A 109 1.80 16.47 6.78
N LEU A 110 1.28 16.64 8.00
CA LEU A 110 0.16 15.82 8.50
C LEU A 110 -1.23 16.33 8.13
N ASP A 111 -1.35 17.44 7.39
CA ASP A 111 -2.65 18.03 7.03
C ASP A 111 -3.57 17.04 6.29
N TRP A 112 -3.01 16.11 5.51
CA TRP A 112 -3.79 15.07 4.83
C TRP A 112 -4.60 14.22 5.81
N MET A 113 -4.07 13.95 7.01
CA MET A 113 -4.78 13.17 8.03
C MET A 113 -6.02 13.88 8.55
N THR A 114 -5.99 15.22 8.60
CA THR A 114 -7.14 16.01 9.06
C THR A 114 -8.28 16.05 8.05
N SER A 115 -7.97 15.79 6.77
CA SER A 115 -8.96 15.71 5.69
C SER A 115 -9.63 14.35 5.57
N LEU A 116 -9.10 13.33 6.27
CA LEU A 116 -9.72 12.02 6.32
C LEU A 116 -11.03 12.10 7.12
N PRO A 117 -12.09 11.40 6.68
CA PRO A 117 -13.29 11.26 7.49
C PRO A 117 -12.93 10.64 8.83
N SER A 118 -13.52 11.16 9.92
CA SER A 118 -13.31 10.62 11.26
C SER A 118 -13.81 9.17 11.32
N GLN A 119 -12.88 8.21 11.34
CA GLN A 119 -13.22 6.80 11.49
C GLN A 119 -13.32 6.45 12.98
N THR A 120 -14.54 6.18 13.47
CA THR A 120 -14.76 5.54 14.77
C THR A 120 -14.76 4.04 14.56
N ARG A 121 -13.59 3.38 14.59
CA ARG A 121 -13.54 1.92 14.72
C ARG A 121 -13.54 1.58 16.22
N GLU A 122 -14.61 0.98 16.72
CA GLU A 122 -14.59 0.38 18.04
C GLU A 122 -13.48 -0.69 18.07
N ALA A 123 -12.58 -0.61 19.05
CA ALA A 123 -11.55 -1.61 19.25
C ALA A 123 -12.25 -2.96 19.52
N ARG A 124 -12.03 -3.95 18.65
CA ARG A 124 -12.45 -5.34 18.87
C ARG A 124 -11.47 -6.05 19.80
#